data_AF-A0A523MH54-F1
#
_entry.id   AF-A0A523MH54-F1
#
_cell.length_a   1.000
_cell.length_b   1.000
_cell.length_c   1.000
_cell.angle_alpha   90.00
_cell.angle_beta   90.00
_cell.angle_gamma   90.00
#
_symmetry.space_group_name_H-M   'P 1'
#
loop_
_entity.id
_entity.type
_entity.pdbx_description
1 polymer ?
#
loop_
_entity_poly.entity_id
_entity_poly.type
_entity_poly.pdbx_seq_one_letter_code
_entity_poly.pdbx_strand_id
1 'polypeptide(L)' 'MPDSRRVRCKEFGDDVLKIEVNAYLSTTDWGVYLELAEELNIRILATVAAAGTSLVLPARVLHMDTECNR' A
#
# COMPACT_ATOMS: atom_id res chain seq x y z
N MET A 1 -12.97 -23.71 5.63
CA MET A 1 -13.11 -22.44 4.88
C MET A 1 -11.70 -21.96 4.58
N PRO A 2 -11.25 -21.96 3.31
CA PRO A 2 -9.85 -21.68 2.99
C PRO A 2 -9.49 -20.25 3.39
N ASP A 3 -8.44 -20.13 4.21
CA ASP A 3 -7.77 -18.93 4.73
C ASP A 3 -8.53 -17.61 4.65
N SER A 4 -9.39 -17.35 5.65
CA SER A 4 -10.21 -16.13 5.77
C SER A 4 -9.40 -14.82 5.83
N ARG A 5 -8.07 -14.89 5.98
CA ARG A 5 -7.16 -13.74 6.04
C ARG A 5 -5.86 -14.13 5.33
N ARG A 6 -5.50 -13.40 4.28
CA ARG A 6 -4.34 -13.71 3.42
C ARG A 6 -3.62 -12.43 3.04
N VAL A 7 -2.31 -12.39 3.28
CA VAL A 7 -1.42 -11.31 2.86
C VAL A 7 -0.36 -11.90 1.93
N ARG A 8 -0.19 -11.35 0.73
CA ARG A 8 0.83 -11.82 -0.22
C ARG A 8 1.47 -10.69 -1.00
N CYS A 9 2.75 -10.85 -1.30
CA CYS A 9 3.39 -10.09 -2.37
C CYS A 9 2.75 -10.51 -3.69
N LYS A 10 2.04 -9.58 -4.34
CA LYS A 10 1.28 -9.84 -5.55
C LYS A 10 2.18 -9.75 -6.77
N GLU A 11 2.90 -8.65 -6.90
CA GLU A 11 3.73 -8.37 -8.06
C GLU A 11 4.77 -7.27 -7.77
N PHE A 12 5.84 -7.26 -8.57
CA PHE A 12 6.74 -6.12 -8.71
C PHE A 12 6.19 -5.23 -9.84
N GLY A 13 5.85 -3.98 -9.53
CA GLY A 13 5.58 -2.94 -10.52
C GLY A 13 6.84 -2.15 -10.85
N ASP A 14 6.72 -1.18 -11.75
CA ASP A 14 7.86 -0.42 -12.31
C ASP A 14 8.79 0.17 -11.23
N ASP A 15 8.21 0.73 -10.17
CA ASP A 15 8.96 1.33 -9.04
C ASP A 15 8.42 0.89 -7.66
N VAL A 16 7.62 -0.19 -7.59
CA VAL A 16 6.90 -0.56 -6.34
C VAL A 16 6.74 -2.06 -6.16
N LEU A 17 6.85 -2.55 -4.93
CA LEU A 17 6.37 -3.88 -4.56
C LEU A 17 4.90 -3.81 -4.13
N LYS A 18 4.02 -4.50 -4.85
CA LYS A 18 2.59 -4.54 -4.50
C LYS A 18 2.31 -5.69 -3.54
N ILE A 19 1.78 -5.34 -2.37
CA ILE A 19 1.32 -6.30 -1.35
C ILE A 19 -0.21 -6.27 -1.34
N GLU A 20 -0.84 -7.43 -1.49
CA GLU A 20 -2.28 -7.60 -1.44
C GLU A 20 -2.69 -8.16 -0.08
N VAL A 21 -3.65 -7.47 0.57
CA VAL A 21 -4.25 -7.86 1.85
C VAL A 21 -5.71 -8.18 1.60
N ASN A 22 -6.10 -9.44 1.74
CA ASN A 22 -7.48 -9.90 1.64
C ASN A 22 -7.95 -10.41 3.01
N ALA A 23 -9.03 -9.83 3.53
CA ALA A 23 -9.66 -10.25 4.77
C ALA A 23 -11.17 -10.02 4.71
N TYR A 24 -11.92 -10.93 5.33
CA TYR A 24 -13.37 -10.76 5.53
C TYR A 24 -13.64 -10.16 6.91
N LEU A 25 -14.56 -9.20 6.95
CA LEU A 25 -15.05 -8.61 8.19
C LEU A 25 -16.39 -9.26 8.57
N SER A 26 -16.56 -9.60 9.84
CA SER A 26 -17.78 -10.23 10.37
C SER A 26 -18.86 -9.18 10.65
N THR A 27 -19.20 -8.36 9.66
CA THR A 27 -20.28 -7.38 9.74
C THR A 27 -21.07 -7.39 8.43
N THR A 28 -22.39 -7.23 8.54
CA THR A 28 -23.30 -7.01 7.41
C THR A 28 -23.78 -5.56 7.34
N ASP A 29 -23.47 -4.75 8.36
CA ASP A 29 -23.79 -3.34 8.38
C ASP A 29 -22.73 -2.53 7.63
N TRP A 30 -23.19 -1.67 6.73
CA TRP A 30 -22.31 -0.90 5.85
C TRP A 30 -21.55 0.20 6.58
N GLY A 31 -22.17 0.88 7.55
CA GLY A 31 -21.51 1.92 8.34
C GLY A 31 -20.40 1.33 9.19
N VAL A 32 -20.69 0.23 9.89
CA VAL A 32 -19.70 -0.51 10.68
C VAL A 32 -18.58 -1.05 9.80
N TYR A 33 -18.89 -1.51 8.59
CA TYR A 33 -17.87 -1.94 7.63
C TYR A 33 -16.91 -0.80 7.28
N LEU A 34 -17.44 0.40 6.96
CA LEU A 34 -16.63 1.55 6.58
C LEU A 34 -15.70 1.98 7.73
N GLU A 35 -16.22 2.05 8.95
CA GLU A 35 -15.43 2.40 10.14
C GLU A 35 -14.29 1.39 10.37
N LEU A 36 -14.59 0.09 10.31
CA LEU A 36 -13.58 -0.96 10.48
C LEU A 36 -12.54 -0.95 9.36
N ALA A 37 -12.96 -0.71 8.11
CA ALA A 37 -12.06 -0.63 6.97
C ALA A 37 -11.13 0.60 7.08
N GLU A 38 -11.65 1.74 7.51
CA GLU A 38 -10.87 2.95 7.75
C GLU A 38 -9.82 2.75 8.85
N GLU A 39 -10.25 2.24 10.01
CA GLU A 39 -9.34 1.94 11.13
C GLU A 39 -8.23 0.98 10.68
N LEU A 40 -8.59 -0.08 9.95
CA LEU A 40 -7.64 -1.07 9.46
C LEU A 40 -6.62 -0.44 8.50
N ASN A 41 -7.05 0.41 7.56
CA ASN A 41 -6.18 1.08 6.62
C ASN A 41 -5.17 2.01 7.33
N ILE A 42 -5.63 2.79 8.31
CA ILE A 42 -4.77 3.68 9.11
C ILE A 42 -3.74 2.87 9.90
N ARG A 43 -4.15 1.74 10.49
CA ARG A 43 -3.23 0.86 11.23
C ARG A 43 -2.21 0.17 10.32
N ILE A 44 -2.60 -0.20 9.10
CA ILE A 44 -1.67 -0.73 8.09
C ILE A 44 -0.64 0.35 7.76
N LEU A 45 -1.06 1.59 7.51
CA LEU A 45 -0.13 2.71 7.26
C LEU A 45 0.86 2.90 8.42
N ALA A 46 0.38 2.89 9.66
CA ALA A 46 1.24 3.01 10.84
C ALA A 46 2.24 1.85 10.95
N THR A 47 1.82 0.62 10.63
CA THR A 47 2.68 -0.57 10.64
C THR A 47 3.77 -0.49 9.58
N VAL A 48 3.42 -0.07 8.36
CA VAL A 48 4.36 0.15 7.24
C VAL A 48 5.41 1.19 7.62
N ALA A 49 4.98 2.31 8.21
CA ALA A 49 5.87 3.36 8.70
C ALA A 49 6.80 2.87 9.82
N ALA A 50 6.27 2.10 10.78
CA ALA A 50 7.06 1.52 11.86
C ALA A 50 8.11 0.51 11.38
N ALA A 51 7.86 -0.17 10.25
CA ALA A 51 8.82 -1.06 9.60
C ALA A 51 9.94 -0.31 8.84
N GLY A 52 9.94 1.03 8.86
CA GLY A 52 10.91 1.85 8.12
C GLY A 52 10.63 1.94 6.62
N THR A 53 9.43 1.57 6.19
CA THR A 53 9.00 1.61 4.79
C THR A 53 7.91 2.66 4.59
N SER A 54 7.70 3.12 3.36
CA SER A 54 6.64 4.06 3.03
C SER A 54 5.89 3.59 1.79
N LEU A 55 4.68 4.11 1.60
CA LEU A 55 3.99 3.96 0.32
C LEU A 55 4.75 4.74 -0.76
N VAL A 56 4.82 4.15 -1.94
CA VAL A 56 5.51 4.74 -3.09
C VAL A 56 4.64 5.84 -3.70
N LEU A 57 5.23 7.02 -3.90
CA LEU A 57 4.71 8.03 -4.82
C LEU A 57 5.33 7.78 -6.21
N PRO A 58 4.59 7.97 -7.32
CA PRO A 58 5.15 7.80 -8.65
C PRO A 58 6.38 8.70 -8.84
N ALA A 59 7.53 8.10 -9.15
CA ALA A 59 8.77 8.82 -9.36
C ALA A 59 9.16 8.80 -10.84
N ARG A 60 9.91 9.81 -11.28
CA ARG A 60 10.55 9.83 -12.59
C ARG A 60 11.99 10.28 -12.42
N VAL A 61 12.91 9.59 -13.09
CA VAL A 61 14.31 10.01 -13.16
C VAL A 61 14.44 11.06 -14.26
N LEU A 62 14.85 12.27 -13.88
CA LEU A 62 15.15 13.35 -14.81
C LEU A 62 16.67 13.40 -15.03
N HIS A 63 17.11 13.22 -16.27
CA HIS A 63 18.49 13.45 -16.66
C HIS A 63 18.64 14.93 -17.02
N MET A 64 19.46 15.67 -16.26
CA MET A 64 19.80 17.05 -16.55
C MET A 64 21.10 17.10 -17.34
N ASP A 65 20.99 17.34 -18.65
CA ASP A 65 22.15 17.61 -19.48
C ASP A 65 22.72 18.99 -19.13
N THR A 66 23.99 19.02 -18.77
CA THR A 66 24.67 20.28 -18.47
C THR A 66 25.22 20.87 -19.76
N GLU A 67 24.35 21.40 -20.64
CA GLU A 67 24.80 22.36 -21.64
C GLU A 67 25.12 23.69 -20.95
N CYS A 68 26.33 23.75 -20.38
CA CYS A 68 26.98 25.01 -20.07
C CYS A 68 27.31 25.68 -21.41
N ASN A 69 26.40 26.54 -21.88
CA ASN A 69 26.60 27.36 -23.07
C ASN A 69 27.89 28.19 -22.89
N ARG A 70 28.88 27.92 -23.73
CA ARG A 70 30.23 28.48 -23.67
C ARG A 70 30.33 29.78 -24.45
#